data_AF-A0A519V757-F1
#
_entry.id   AF-A0A519V757-F1
#
_cell.length_a   1.000
_cell.length_b   1.000
_cell.length_c   1.000
_cell.angle_alpha   90.00
_cell.angle_beta   90.00
_cell.angle_gamma   90.00
#
_symmetry.space_group_name_H-M   'P 1'
#
loop_
_entity.id
_entity.type
_entity.pdbx_description
1 polymer ?
#
loop_
_entity_poly.entity_id
_entity_poly.type
_entity_poly.pdbx_seq_one_letter_code
_entity_poly.pdbx_strand_id
1 'polypeptide(L)'
;MKKILLGFMLIFALQACSEKTTADSIKNTKWLLTEWPGQTLPIGKEGSLSFDAENKISGKSFCNGFGGNAVINGSTIKFEQIFGTMMFCEEVGQAEKIYLDGLRTVNSYKLAGGKLQLFIDGKVAMIFTKAE
;
A
#
# COMPACT_ATOMS: atom_id res chain seq x y z
N MET A 1 -39.12 -31.21 -40.31
CA MET A 1 -38.06 -31.55 -39.34
C MET A 1 -37.18 -30.32 -39.15
N LYS A 2 -37.23 -29.74 -37.95
CA LYS A 2 -36.49 -28.53 -37.53
C LYS A 2 -34.98 -28.73 -37.63
N LYS A 3 -34.26 -27.76 -38.19
CA LYS A 3 -32.84 -27.53 -37.86
C LYS A 3 -32.64 -26.04 -37.61
N ILE A 4 -32.88 -25.65 -36.36
CA ILE A 4 -32.39 -24.40 -35.78
C ILE A 4 -31.04 -24.76 -35.17
N LEU A 5 -29.95 -24.14 -35.63
CA LEU A 5 -28.69 -24.12 -34.90
C LEU A 5 -28.29 -22.66 -34.74
N LEU A 6 -28.64 -22.16 -33.56
CA LEU A 6 -28.38 -20.83 -33.04
C LEU A 6 -26.87 -20.56 -32.96
N GLY A 7 -26.51 -19.32 -33.32
CA GLY A 7 -25.14 -18.80 -33.21
C GLY A 7 -24.67 -18.75 -31.76
N PHE A 8 -23.43 -19.17 -31.56
CA PHE A 8 -22.74 -19.07 -30.28
C PHE A 8 -22.03 -17.71 -30.22
N MET A 9 -22.74 -16.68 -29.78
CA MET A 9 -22.13 -15.40 -29.42
C MET A 9 -21.53 -15.57 -28.02
N LEU A 10 -20.21 -15.67 -27.94
CA LEU A 10 -19.46 -15.66 -26.67
C LEU A 10 -19.64 -14.30 -25.99
N ILE A 11 -20.51 -14.28 -24.97
CA ILE A 11 -20.69 -13.14 -24.09
C ILE A 11 -19.50 -13.10 -23.12
N PHE A 12 -18.50 -12.28 -23.43
CA PHE A 12 -17.45 -11.87 -22.49
C PHE A 12 -18.05 -10.83 -21.52
N ALA A 13 -18.78 -11.30 -20.51
CA ALA A 13 -19.34 -10.44 -19.47
C ALA A 13 -18.27 -10.10 -18.41
N LEU A 14 -17.77 -8.86 -18.49
CA LEU A 14 -17.47 -7.93 -17.40
C LEU A 14 -16.91 -8.51 -16.07
N GLN A 15 -15.59 -8.48 -15.89
CA GLN A 15 -14.91 -8.61 -14.58
C GLN A 15 -14.39 -7.27 -14.01
N ALA A 16 -14.86 -6.12 -14.50
CA ALA A 16 -14.33 -4.81 -14.10
C ALA A 16 -14.85 -4.25 -12.76
N CYS A 17 -15.67 -4.99 -12.00
CA CYS A 17 -16.31 -4.47 -10.78
C CYS A 17 -15.54 -4.73 -9.48
N SER A 18 -14.46 -5.52 -9.46
CA SER A 18 -13.70 -5.76 -8.20
C SER A 18 -12.68 -4.67 -7.87
N GLU A 19 -12.26 -3.85 -8.85
CA GLU A 19 -11.14 -2.92 -8.67
C GLU A 19 -11.50 -1.71 -7.79
N LYS A 20 -12.73 -1.21 -7.90
CA LYS A 20 -13.20 -0.05 -7.13
C LYS A 20 -13.27 -0.35 -5.63
N THR A 21 -13.65 -1.57 -5.27
CA THR A 21 -13.82 -2.01 -3.88
C THR A 21 -12.51 -2.06 -3.11
N THR A 22 -11.39 -2.40 -3.77
CA THR A 22 -10.09 -2.46 -3.10
C THR A 22 -9.54 -1.07 -2.79
N ALA A 23 -9.64 -0.12 -3.72
CA ALA A 23 -9.17 1.25 -3.50
C ALA A 23 -9.93 1.95 -2.36
N ASP A 24 -11.24 1.76 -2.28
CA ASP A 24 -12.05 2.35 -1.21
C ASP A 24 -11.75 1.74 0.18
N SER A 25 -11.26 0.50 0.23
CA SER A 25 -11.01 -0.22 1.49
C SER A 25 -9.79 0.27 2.28
N ILE A 26 -8.89 1.04 1.65
CA ILE A 26 -7.74 1.64 2.33
C ILE A 26 -7.93 3.13 2.64
N LYS A 27 -9.01 3.77 2.21
CA LYS A 27 -9.29 5.18 2.57
C LYS A 27 -9.64 5.32 4.04
N ASN A 28 -9.23 6.43 4.65
CA ASN A 28 -9.45 6.72 6.08
C ASN A 28 -8.95 5.57 6.99
N THR A 29 -7.76 5.04 6.69
CA THR A 29 -7.16 3.96 7.48
C THR A 29 -5.78 4.36 7.99
N LYS A 30 -5.39 3.75 9.10
CA LYS A 30 -4.06 3.87 9.71
C LYS A 30 -3.47 2.49 9.89
N TRP A 31 -2.17 2.39 9.68
CA TRP A 31 -1.44 1.13 9.66
C TRP A 31 -0.11 1.26 10.41
N LEU A 32 0.27 0.20 11.12
CA LEU A 32 1.55 0.06 11.82
C LEU A 32 2.40 -1.00 11.12
N LEU A 33 3.66 -0.66 10.83
CA LEU A 33 4.60 -1.59 10.23
C LEU A 33 4.96 -2.67 11.26
N THR A 34 4.67 -3.93 10.94
CA THR A 34 4.86 -5.07 11.85
C THR A 34 5.79 -6.13 11.30
N GLU A 35 5.96 -6.19 9.97
CA GLU A 35 6.97 -7.05 9.36
C GLU A 35 7.64 -6.30 8.21
N TRP A 36 8.97 -6.44 8.14
CA TRP A 36 9.77 -5.73 7.15
C TRP A 36 10.78 -6.68 6.50
N PRO A 37 10.34 -7.51 5.52
CA PRO A 37 11.20 -8.51 4.90
C PRO A 37 12.56 -7.98 4.44
N GLY A 38 13.63 -8.62 4.90
CA GLY A 38 15.01 -8.23 4.59
C GLY A 38 15.55 -7.05 5.40
N GLN A 39 14.77 -6.51 6.34
CA GLN A 39 15.15 -5.40 7.22
C GLN A 39 14.86 -5.75 8.69
N THR A 40 15.46 -5.00 9.61
CA THR A 40 15.19 -5.13 11.04
C THR A 40 14.32 -3.97 11.50
N LEU A 41 13.25 -4.26 12.22
CA LEU A 41 12.44 -3.23 12.87
C LEU A 41 13.21 -2.57 14.02
N PRO A 42 13.31 -1.23 14.05
CA PRO A 42 13.84 -0.52 15.20
C PRO A 42 13.06 -0.82 16.49
N ILE A 43 13.77 -1.00 17.59
CA ILE A 43 13.16 -1.24 18.91
C ILE A 43 12.67 0.09 19.49
N GLY A 44 11.41 0.14 19.93
CA GLY A 44 10.84 1.31 20.60
C GLY A 44 10.55 2.52 19.70
N LYS A 45 10.68 2.37 18.39
CA LYS A 45 10.32 3.40 17.40
C LYS A 45 9.44 2.75 16.34
N GLU A 46 8.24 3.27 16.13
CA GLU A 46 7.26 2.65 15.25
C GLU A 46 7.23 3.30 13.86
N GLY A 47 7.12 2.46 12.83
CA GLY A 47 6.77 2.89 11.48
C GLY A 47 5.26 2.87 11.29
N SER A 48 4.69 3.91 10.68
CA SER A 48 3.26 3.97 10.39
C SER A 48 2.96 4.58 9.03
N LEU A 49 1.78 4.24 8.50
CA LEU A 49 1.25 4.75 7.25
C LEU A 49 -0.26 4.94 7.40
N SER A 50 -0.75 6.13 7.07
CA SER A 50 -2.16 6.48 7.08
C SER A 50 -2.57 6.98 5.70
N PHE A 51 -3.83 6.72 5.34
CA PHE A 51 -4.48 7.21 4.14
C PHE A 51 -5.72 8.00 4.54
N ASP A 52 -5.91 9.19 4.00
CA ASP A 52 -7.15 9.95 4.17
C ASP A 52 -8.20 9.61 3.09
N ALA A 53 -9.29 10.38 3.04
CA ALA A 53 -10.36 10.21 2.05
C ALA A 53 -9.94 10.59 0.61
N GLU A 54 -8.90 11.40 0.47
CA GLU A 54 -8.39 11.96 -0.79
C GLU A 54 -7.11 11.24 -1.27
N ASN A 55 -6.76 10.13 -0.63
CA ASN A 55 -5.52 9.38 -0.84
C ASN A 55 -4.22 10.15 -0.50
N LYS A 56 -4.29 11.20 0.32
CA LYS A 56 -3.09 11.75 0.94
C LYS A 56 -2.57 10.75 1.95
N ILE A 57 -1.26 10.61 1.98
CA ILE A 57 -0.57 9.75 2.93
C ILE A 57 0.15 10.57 3.98
N SER A 58 0.18 10.03 5.19
CA SER A 58 0.99 10.55 6.28
C SER A 58 1.46 9.40 7.17
N GLY A 59 2.46 9.64 7.98
CA GLY A 59 2.89 8.63 8.95
C GLY A 59 4.18 8.99 9.64
N LYS A 60 4.69 8.01 10.39
CA LYS A 60 6.02 8.05 11.00
C LYS A 60 6.93 7.07 10.30
N SER A 61 8.13 7.51 9.95
CA SER A 61 9.24 6.67 9.54
C SER A 61 10.18 6.47 10.72
N PHE A 62 9.64 5.93 11.83
CA PHE A 62 10.31 5.74 13.13
C PHE A 62 10.54 7.03 13.93
N CYS A 63 11.42 7.92 13.48
CA CYS A 63 11.68 9.19 14.18
C CYS A 63 10.86 10.32 13.59
N ASN A 64 11.02 10.55 12.28
CA ASN A 64 10.39 11.66 11.59
C ASN A 64 8.98 11.36 11.11
N GLY A 65 8.20 12.43 10.98
CA GLY A 65 6.95 12.40 10.25
C GLY A 65 7.20 12.53 8.76
N PHE A 66 6.35 11.90 7.95
CA PHE A 66 6.32 12.09 6.51
C PHE A 66 4.90 12.33 6.01
N GLY A 67 4.81 12.88 4.81
CA GLY A 67 3.58 13.06 4.06
C GLY A 67 3.80 12.88 2.56
N GLY A 68 2.70 12.82 1.81
CA GLY A 68 2.71 12.66 0.36
C GLY A 68 1.33 12.30 -0.18
N ASN A 69 1.29 11.75 -1.39
CA ASN A 69 0.06 11.31 -2.04
C ASN A 69 0.19 9.86 -2.51
N ALA A 70 -0.93 9.14 -2.59
CA ALA A 70 -1.02 7.82 -3.21
C ALA A 70 -1.92 7.86 -4.44
N VAL A 71 -1.42 7.32 -5.55
CA VAL A 71 -2.21 7.05 -6.76
C VAL A 71 -2.55 5.56 -6.76
N ILE A 72 -3.84 5.24 -6.64
CA ILE A 72 -4.34 3.87 -6.50
C ILE A 72 -5.24 3.53 -7.68
N ASN A 73 -4.90 2.49 -8.43
CA ASN A 73 -5.74 1.94 -9.50
C ASN A 73 -5.85 0.42 -9.34
N GLY A 74 -7.00 -0.05 -8.86
CA GLY A 74 -7.19 -1.45 -8.50
C GLY A 74 -6.22 -1.91 -7.41
N SER A 75 -5.34 -2.85 -7.75
CA SER A 75 -4.28 -3.40 -6.88
C SER A 75 -2.93 -2.68 -7.05
N THR A 76 -2.82 -1.75 -7.99
CA THR A 76 -1.62 -0.93 -8.16
C THR A 76 -1.67 0.25 -7.20
N ILE A 77 -0.52 0.59 -6.63
CA ILE A 77 -0.35 1.78 -5.81
C ILE A 77 1.01 2.38 -6.10
N LYS A 78 1.05 3.70 -6.24
CA LYS A 78 2.28 4.47 -6.35
C LYS A 78 2.22 5.62 -5.37
N PHE A 79 3.28 5.79 -4.61
CA PHE A 79 3.40 6.93 -3.71
C PHE A 79 4.19 8.05 -4.39
N GLU A 80 3.64 9.25 -4.33
CA GLU A 80 4.17 10.43 -5.01
C GLU A 80 4.39 11.56 -4.03
N GLN A 81 5.33 12.44 -4.37
CA GLN A 81 5.62 13.65 -3.60
C GLN A 81 5.89 13.37 -2.11
N ILE A 82 6.59 12.26 -1.80
CA ILE A 82 6.94 11.93 -0.41
C ILE A 82 7.94 12.96 0.12
N PHE A 83 7.55 13.66 1.17
CA PHE A 83 8.37 14.60 1.96
C PHE A 83 8.38 14.18 3.43
N GLY A 84 9.37 14.65 4.19
CA GLY A 84 9.47 14.35 5.61
C GLY A 84 10.15 15.46 6.40
N THR A 85 10.00 15.40 7.72
CA THR A 85 10.74 16.26 8.65
C THR A 85 12.18 15.78 8.81
N MET A 86 13.07 16.65 9.32
CA MET A 86 14.49 16.32 9.55
C MET A 86 14.88 16.57 11.01
N MET A 87 14.31 15.80 11.92
CA MET A 87 14.82 15.66 13.28
C MET A 87 16.01 14.69 13.27
N PHE A 88 17.03 15.02 14.05
CA PHE A 88 18.22 14.19 14.18
C PHE A 88 17.94 13.03 15.16
N CYS A 89 17.85 11.81 14.62
CA CYS A 89 17.80 10.56 15.39
C CYS A 89 18.85 9.59 14.85
N GLU A 90 20.02 9.57 15.47
CA GLU A 90 21.17 8.77 15.02
C GLU A 90 20.85 7.27 15.00
N GLU A 91 20.01 6.80 15.94
CA GLU A 91 19.69 5.39 16.10
C GLU A 91 18.84 4.79 14.96
N VAL A 92 18.04 5.62 14.26
CA VAL A 92 17.08 5.14 13.24
C VAL A 92 17.20 5.84 11.88
N GLY A 93 18.14 6.77 11.70
CA GLY A 93 18.27 7.53 10.45
C GLY A 93 18.40 6.65 9.20
N GLN A 94 19.15 5.54 9.28
CA GLN A 94 19.27 4.60 8.16
C GLN A 94 17.97 3.85 7.89
N ALA A 95 17.29 3.38 8.95
CA ALA A 95 16.00 2.70 8.81
C ALA A 95 14.94 3.65 8.22
N GLU A 96 14.91 4.91 8.67
CA GLU A 96 14.03 5.94 8.13
C GLU A 96 14.22 6.12 6.62
N LYS A 97 15.48 6.23 6.16
CA LYS A 97 15.81 6.33 4.73
C LYS A 97 15.29 5.13 3.95
N ILE A 98 15.55 3.90 4.43
CA ILE A 98 15.10 2.67 3.76
C ILE A 98 13.58 2.58 3.73
N TYR A 99 12.89 3.02 4.79
CA TYR A 99 11.42 3.03 4.84
C TYR A 99 10.84 3.93 3.76
N LEU A 100 11.32 5.18 3.66
CA LEU A 100 10.82 6.14 2.67
C LEU A 100 11.20 5.74 1.24
N ASP A 101 12.42 5.21 1.02
CA ASP A 101 12.84 4.70 -0.29
C ASP A 101 12.04 3.46 -0.72
N GLY A 102 11.70 2.59 0.24
CA GLY A 102 10.78 1.48 0.03
C GLY A 102 9.42 1.99 -0.47
N LEU A 103 8.81 2.94 0.22
CA LEU A 103 7.54 3.55 -0.21
C LEU A 103 7.62 4.17 -1.62
N ARG A 104 8.72 4.85 -1.97
CA ARG A 104 8.91 5.40 -3.33
C ARG A 104 8.99 4.34 -4.42
N THR A 105 9.32 3.10 -4.07
CA THR A 105 9.55 1.99 -5.01
C THR A 105 8.35 1.05 -5.12
N VAL A 106 7.46 1.04 -4.13
CA VAL A 106 6.25 0.21 -4.15
C VAL A 106 5.42 0.47 -5.41
N ASN A 107 4.94 -0.60 -6.03
CA ASN A 107 4.13 -0.55 -7.25
C ASN A 107 2.76 -1.27 -7.13
N SER A 108 2.56 -2.05 -6.07
CA SER A 108 1.31 -2.75 -5.82
C SER A 108 1.08 -3.03 -4.35
N TYR A 109 -0.18 -3.27 -3.99
CA TYR A 109 -0.58 -3.62 -2.63
C TYR A 109 -1.61 -4.74 -2.61
N LYS A 110 -1.75 -5.36 -1.45
CA LYS A 110 -2.81 -6.33 -1.16
C LYS A 110 -3.30 -6.16 0.26
N LEU A 111 -4.62 -6.23 0.44
CA LEU A 111 -5.22 -6.46 1.74
C LEU A 111 -5.49 -7.95 1.93
N ALA A 112 -4.91 -8.55 2.97
CA ALA A 112 -5.11 -9.97 3.29
C ALA A 112 -5.00 -10.19 4.80
N GLY A 113 -5.98 -10.88 5.38
CA GLY A 113 -5.96 -11.22 6.82
C GLY A 113 -5.86 -10.01 7.75
N GLY A 114 -6.50 -8.89 7.40
CA GLY A 114 -6.44 -7.64 8.18
C GLY A 114 -5.09 -6.90 8.08
N LYS A 115 -4.20 -7.32 7.17
CA LYS A 115 -2.91 -6.69 6.92
C LYS A 115 -2.90 -5.97 5.58
N LEU A 116 -2.17 -4.86 5.54
CA LEU A 116 -1.77 -4.18 4.31
C LEU A 116 -0.37 -4.67 3.93
N GLN A 117 -0.25 -5.29 2.77
CA GLN A 117 1.02 -5.74 2.21
C GLN A 117 1.38 -4.83 1.03
N LEU A 118 2.58 -4.27 1.05
CA LEU A 118 3.13 -3.48 -0.06
C LEU A 118 4.19 -4.29 -0.79
N PHE A 119 4.20 -4.19 -2.11
CA PHE A 119 5.03 -4.99 -2.99
C PHE A 119 5.93 -4.13 -3.86
N ILE A 120 7.14 -4.62 -4.06
CA ILE A 120 8.10 -4.14 -5.05
C ILE A 120 8.35 -5.30 -6.01
N ASP A 121 8.01 -5.10 -7.28
CA ASP A 121 8.20 -6.07 -8.36
C ASP A 121 7.69 -7.48 -8.00
N GLY A 122 6.50 -7.54 -7.40
CA GLY A 122 5.83 -8.78 -7.00
C GLY A 122 6.35 -9.42 -5.70
N LYS A 123 7.37 -8.84 -5.05
CA LYS A 123 7.89 -9.30 -3.76
C LYS A 123 7.32 -8.44 -2.62
N VAL A 124 6.89 -9.08 -1.55
CA VAL A 124 6.42 -8.35 -0.35
C VAL A 124 7.60 -7.60 0.25
N ALA A 125 7.47 -6.28 0.34
CA ALA A 125 8.50 -5.38 0.86
C ALA A 125 8.16 -4.89 2.27
N MET A 126 6.88 -4.67 2.57
CA MET A 126 6.43 -4.12 3.86
C MET A 126 5.06 -4.69 4.22
N ILE A 127 4.88 -5.10 5.47
CA ILE A 127 3.61 -5.63 5.97
C ILE A 127 3.17 -4.83 7.19
N PHE A 128 1.95 -4.31 7.12
CA PHE A 128 1.37 -3.50 8.15
C PHE A 128 0.11 -4.14 8.72
N THR A 129 -0.14 -3.94 10.00
CA THR A 129 -1.41 -4.25 10.66
C THR A 129 -2.24 -2.99 10.80
N LYS A 130 -3.56 -3.12 10.69
CA LYS A 130 -4.44 -1.98 10.91
C LYS A 130 -4.26 -1.45 12.33
N ALA A 131 -4.07 -0.15 12.46
CA ALA A 131 -4.08 0.55 13.74
C ALA A 131 -5.51 0.90 14.11
N GLU A 132 -5.81 0.93 15.40
CA GLU A 132 -7.06 1.46 15.94
C GLU A 132 -7.17 2.99 15.74
#